data_AF-A0A7S0ZPY3-F1
#
_entry.id   AF-A0A7S0ZPY3-F1
#
_cell.length_a   1.000
_cell.length_b   1.000
_cell.length_c   1.000
_cell.angle_alpha   90.00
_cell.angle_beta   90.00
_cell.angle_gamma   90.00
#
_symmetry.space_group_name_H-M   'P 1'
#
loop_
_entity.id
_entity.type
_entity.pdbx_description
1 polymer ?
#
loop_
_entity_poly.entity_id
_entity_poly.type
_entity_poly.pdbx_seq_one_letter_code
_entity_poly.pdbx_strand_id
1 'polypeptide(L)'
;VFSPNYPHFYGPHEKCDLRVNETGTIVIDPFDKGYDVDPWDYLTVGGDRVSGSHEVFYDVNTTTAIEWTTGPYSELKGWIMCWEPPTIAPMPAPSIWTVRSEVGVGCRTTETCVFSPNYPDNYGPFEYCNLRVNESGILVIDSFDTELSSTGGWDRLYIGGDYISGRQDAQTIALNIAVNSHTAIEWTSDGRVEQKGWRMCWEQPTVAPMPAPTPTPGPPTWLVLEQTGAGCRTTGTCVFSPNYP
;
A
#
# COMPACT_ATOMS: atom_id res chain seq x y z
N VAL A 1 -15.37 1.82 -23.37
CA VAL A 1 -16.75 1.34 -23.13
C VAL A 1 -17.40 2.29 -22.13
N PHE A 2 -18.65 2.65 -22.30
CA PHE A 2 -19.37 3.55 -21.39
C PHE A 2 -20.74 2.97 -21.05
N SER A 3 -21.29 3.35 -19.90
CA SER A 3 -22.65 2.97 -19.51
C SER A 3 -23.69 3.61 -20.45
N PRO A 4 -24.90 3.04 -20.54
CA PRO A 4 -26.01 3.72 -21.21
C PRO A 4 -26.16 5.16 -20.70
N ASN A 5 -26.45 6.08 -21.63
CA ASN A 5 -26.65 7.51 -21.38
C ASN A 5 -25.46 8.30 -20.83
N TYR A 6 -24.24 7.73 -20.75
CA TYR A 6 -23.04 8.47 -20.32
C TYR A 6 -22.89 9.82 -21.06
N PRO A 7 -22.57 10.93 -20.37
CA PRO A 7 -22.18 11.06 -18.96
C PRO A 7 -23.36 11.21 -17.97
N HIS A 8 -24.59 11.07 -18.46
CA HIS A 8 -25.81 11.15 -17.64
C HIS A 8 -26.08 9.84 -16.90
N PHE A 9 -27.19 9.82 -16.16
CA PHE A 9 -27.60 8.67 -15.36
C PHE A 9 -27.95 7.46 -16.24
N TYR A 10 -27.43 6.29 -15.88
CA TYR A 10 -27.87 5.02 -16.47
C TYR A 10 -29.25 4.62 -15.93
N GLY A 11 -29.93 3.71 -16.60
CA GLY A 11 -31.29 3.29 -16.25
C GLY A 11 -31.37 2.09 -15.30
N PRO A 12 -32.57 1.78 -14.78
CA PRO A 12 -32.81 0.59 -13.98
C PRO A 12 -32.86 -0.68 -14.85
N HIS A 13 -32.56 -1.84 -14.24
CA HIS A 13 -32.60 -3.17 -14.86
C HIS A 13 -31.68 -3.36 -16.08
N GLU A 14 -30.56 -2.67 -16.11
CA GLU A 14 -29.57 -2.75 -17.17
C GLU A 14 -28.47 -3.75 -16.79
N LYS A 15 -27.90 -4.45 -17.78
CA LYS A 15 -26.79 -5.39 -17.57
C LYS A 15 -25.83 -5.35 -18.74
N CYS A 16 -24.53 -5.46 -18.46
CA CYS A 16 -23.49 -5.62 -19.46
C CYS A 16 -22.40 -6.58 -18.94
N ASP A 17 -22.15 -7.66 -19.70
CA ASP A 17 -21.05 -8.59 -19.43
C ASP A 17 -19.97 -8.40 -20.51
N LEU A 18 -18.75 -8.14 -20.08
CA LEU A 18 -17.63 -7.76 -20.92
C LEU A 18 -16.44 -8.69 -20.71
N ARG A 19 -15.66 -8.87 -21.78
CA ARG A 19 -14.32 -9.47 -21.75
C ARG A 19 -13.39 -8.65 -22.61
N VAL A 20 -12.13 -8.58 -22.18
CA VAL A 20 -11.06 -8.03 -23.01
C VAL A 20 -10.53 -9.08 -23.98
N ASN A 21 -10.12 -8.63 -25.16
CA ASN A 21 -9.57 -9.48 -26.22
C ASN A 21 -8.04 -9.56 -26.19
N GLU A 22 -7.38 -8.75 -25.38
CA GLU A 22 -5.94 -8.72 -25.16
C GLU A 22 -5.60 -8.44 -23.69
N THR A 23 -4.33 -8.56 -23.34
CA THR A 23 -3.83 -8.22 -22.00
C THR A 23 -3.36 -6.77 -21.99
N GLY A 24 -3.72 -6.04 -20.95
CA GLY A 24 -3.26 -4.66 -20.74
C GLY A 24 -3.91 -4.05 -19.52
N THR A 25 -3.84 -2.72 -19.43
CA THR A 25 -4.40 -1.96 -18.32
C THR A 25 -5.62 -1.18 -18.80
N ILE A 26 -6.70 -1.27 -18.05
CA ILE A 26 -7.88 -0.44 -18.25
C ILE A 26 -7.95 0.62 -17.15
N VAL A 27 -8.31 1.83 -17.56
CA VAL A 27 -8.72 2.93 -16.67
C VAL A 27 -10.22 2.95 -16.61
N ILE A 28 -10.76 3.07 -15.40
CA ILE A 28 -12.18 3.28 -15.16
C ILE A 28 -12.32 4.61 -14.41
N ASP A 29 -13.19 5.49 -14.88
CA ASP A 29 -13.66 6.67 -14.14
C ASP A 29 -14.96 6.27 -13.39
N PRO A 30 -14.88 5.92 -12.09
CA PRO A 30 -15.97 5.31 -11.37
C PRO A 30 -17.02 6.32 -10.88
N PHE A 31 -18.11 5.77 -10.35
CA PHE A 31 -19.29 6.48 -9.87
C PHE A 31 -19.21 6.75 -8.37
N ASP A 32 -19.74 7.89 -7.96
CA ASP A 32 -19.83 8.30 -6.55
C ASP A 32 -20.92 7.48 -5.83
N LYS A 33 -20.53 6.31 -5.33
CA LYS A 33 -20.92 5.73 -4.02
C LYS A 33 -20.22 4.40 -3.83
N GLY A 34 -19.75 4.20 -2.61
CA GLY A 34 -19.05 2.98 -2.23
C GLY A 34 -19.93 1.92 -1.56
N TYR A 35 -19.31 0.76 -1.35
CA TYR A 35 -19.86 -0.42 -0.67
C TYR A 35 -20.59 -0.02 0.63
N ASP A 36 -21.81 -0.43 0.98
CA ASP A 36 -22.33 -1.81 1.14
C ASP A 36 -23.88 -1.86 1.01
N VAL A 37 -24.51 -0.80 0.49
CA VAL A 37 -25.97 -0.60 0.64
C VAL A 37 -26.82 -1.03 -0.55
N ASP A 38 -26.21 -1.28 -1.73
CA ASP A 38 -26.97 -1.74 -2.89
C ASP A 38 -26.40 -3.06 -3.46
N PRO A 39 -27.05 -4.21 -3.21
CA PRO A 39 -26.68 -5.48 -3.83
C PRO A 39 -27.11 -5.55 -5.31
N TRP A 40 -27.83 -4.54 -5.81
CA TRP A 40 -28.43 -4.54 -7.15
C TRP A 40 -27.63 -3.72 -8.16
N ASP A 41 -26.86 -2.71 -7.72
CA ASP A 41 -25.97 -1.91 -8.57
C ASP A 41 -24.50 -2.29 -8.33
N TYR A 42 -23.82 -2.80 -9.37
CA TYR A 42 -22.38 -3.03 -9.28
C TYR A 42 -21.69 -3.05 -10.64
N LEU A 43 -20.39 -2.73 -10.61
CA LEU A 43 -19.40 -3.05 -11.63
C LEU A 43 -18.31 -3.90 -10.98
N THR A 44 -17.89 -5.00 -11.61
CA THR A 44 -16.75 -5.83 -11.16
C THR A 44 -15.69 -5.92 -12.25
N VAL A 45 -14.43 -6.08 -11.83
CA VAL A 45 -13.31 -6.44 -12.69
C VAL A 45 -12.58 -7.62 -12.06
N GLY A 46 -12.57 -8.77 -12.72
CA GLY A 46 -11.98 -10.00 -12.17
C GLY A 46 -12.67 -10.53 -10.91
N GLY A 47 -13.89 -10.07 -10.63
CA GLY A 47 -14.63 -10.36 -9.39
C GLY A 47 -14.49 -9.30 -8.29
N ASP A 48 -13.55 -8.35 -8.44
CA ASP A 48 -13.38 -7.25 -7.50
C ASP A 48 -14.38 -6.12 -7.84
N ARG A 49 -15.16 -5.64 -6.85
CA ARG A 49 -16.13 -4.56 -7.07
C ARG A 49 -15.40 -3.22 -7.22
N VAL A 50 -15.78 -2.51 -8.28
CA VAL A 50 -15.25 -1.18 -8.63
C VAL A 50 -16.05 -0.14 -7.88
N SER A 51 -15.36 0.75 -7.17
CA SER A 51 -15.96 1.88 -6.45
C SER A 51 -14.93 3.00 -6.26
N GLY A 52 -15.40 4.23 -6.04
CA GLY A 52 -14.56 5.38 -5.73
C GLY A 52 -14.97 6.64 -6.49
N SER A 53 -14.29 7.76 -6.21
CA SER A 53 -14.53 9.06 -6.84
C SER A 53 -13.39 9.53 -7.77
N HIS A 54 -12.39 8.66 -7.98
CA HIS A 54 -11.20 8.91 -8.79
C HIS A 54 -10.94 7.77 -9.79
N GLU A 55 -10.17 8.04 -10.86
CA GLU A 55 -9.79 7.02 -11.83
C GLU A 55 -9.07 5.84 -11.17
N VAL A 56 -9.53 4.63 -11.46
CA VAL A 56 -8.95 3.38 -10.96
C VAL A 56 -8.41 2.53 -12.11
N PHE A 57 -7.27 1.88 -11.87
CA PHE A 57 -6.52 1.13 -12.87
C PHE A 57 -6.59 -0.37 -12.55
N TYR A 58 -6.93 -1.18 -13.56
CA TYR A 58 -6.95 -2.64 -13.43
C TYR A 58 -6.13 -3.28 -14.54
N ASP A 59 -5.21 -4.16 -14.15
CA ASP A 59 -4.55 -5.07 -15.08
C ASP A 59 -5.49 -6.22 -15.43
N VAL A 60 -5.76 -6.36 -16.72
CA VAL A 60 -6.73 -7.31 -17.24
C VAL A 60 -6.11 -8.18 -18.31
N ASN A 61 -6.60 -9.41 -18.44
CA ASN A 61 -6.24 -10.33 -19.50
C ASN A 61 -7.50 -11.00 -20.07
N THR A 62 -7.34 -11.82 -21.10
CA THR A 62 -8.48 -12.46 -21.81
C THR A 62 -9.37 -13.36 -20.93
N THR A 63 -8.95 -13.68 -19.71
CA THR A 63 -9.74 -14.42 -18.72
C THR A 63 -10.46 -13.53 -17.71
N THR A 64 -10.08 -12.25 -17.60
CA THR A 64 -10.72 -11.29 -16.69
C THR A 64 -12.16 -11.03 -17.13
N ALA A 65 -13.11 -11.35 -16.25
CA ALA A 65 -14.52 -11.00 -16.44
C ALA A 65 -14.78 -9.58 -15.92
N ILE A 66 -15.53 -8.80 -16.68
CA ILE A 66 -15.99 -7.47 -16.26
C ILE A 66 -17.52 -7.50 -16.32
N GLU A 67 -18.19 -7.30 -15.20
CA GLU A 67 -19.64 -7.45 -15.11
C GLU A 67 -20.25 -6.18 -14.53
N TRP A 68 -21.28 -5.66 -15.19
CA TRP A 68 -22.05 -4.52 -14.70
C TRP A 68 -23.54 -4.84 -14.71
N THR A 69 -24.24 -4.47 -13.63
CA THR A 69 -25.70 -4.62 -13.53
C THR A 69 -26.29 -3.48 -12.73
N THR A 70 -27.57 -3.19 -12.98
CA THR A 70 -28.35 -2.21 -12.23
C THR A 70 -29.64 -2.78 -11.67
N GLY A 71 -30.06 -2.21 -10.55
CA GLY A 71 -31.26 -2.54 -9.82
C GLY A 71 -32.54 -1.88 -10.35
N PRO A 72 -33.68 -2.12 -9.67
CA PRO A 72 -35.00 -1.60 -10.06
C PRO A 72 -35.20 -0.09 -9.86
N TYR A 73 -34.33 0.58 -9.10
CA TYR A 73 -34.53 1.96 -8.65
C TYR A 73 -33.37 2.89 -9.01
N SER A 74 -32.53 2.48 -9.97
CA SER A 74 -31.23 3.07 -10.19
C SER A 74 -31.27 4.24 -11.18
N GLU A 75 -30.73 5.39 -10.75
CA GLU A 75 -30.36 6.54 -11.58
C GLU A 75 -28.99 7.06 -11.10
N LEU A 76 -27.90 6.29 -11.30
CA LEU A 76 -26.54 6.72 -10.90
C LEU A 76 -25.73 7.20 -12.10
N LYS A 77 -24.76 8.08 -11.82
CA LYS A 77 -23.94 8.73 -12.85
C LYS A 77 -23.24 7.66 -13.68
N GLY A 78 -23.29 7.81 -15.00
CA GLY A 78 -22.66 6.87 -15.90
C GLY A 78 -21.16 6.70 -15.69
N TRP A 79 -20.65 5.52 -16.02
CA TRP A 79 -19.22 5.20 -15.98
C TRP A 79 -18.63 5.16 -17.39
N ILE A 80 -17.33 5.39 -17.47
CA ILE A 80 -16.53 5.14 -18.67
C ILE A 80 -15.30 4.33 -18.29
N MET A 81 -14.98 3.33 -19.11
CA MET A 81 -13.73 2.58 -19.05
C MET A 81 -13.02 2.66 -20.39
N CYS A 82 -11.72 2.92 -20.35
CA CYS A 82 -10.88 3.07 -21.52
C CYS A 82 -9.69 2.12 -21.42
N TRP A 83 -9.25 1.58 -22.56
CA TRP A 83 -7.90 1.06 -22.63
C TRP A 83 -6.95 2.20 -22.35
N GLU A 84 -6.02 1.99 -21.43
CA GLU A 84 -4.85 2.83 -21.40
C GLU A 84 -4.09 2.55 -22.70
N PRO A 85 -3.86 3.56 -23.57
CA PRO A 85 -3.03 3.35 -24.74
C PRO A 85 -1.69 2.77 -24.27
N PRO A 86 -1.04 1.86 -25.02
CA PRO A 86 0.35 1.48 -24.77
C PRO A 86 1.21 2.73 -24.99
N THR A 87 1.22 3.59 -23.99
CA THR A 87 1.90 4.86 -24.01
C THR A 87 3.33 4.49 -23.65
N ILE A 88 4.28 4.87 -24.50
CA ILE A 88 5.68 5.04 -24.09
C ILE A 88 5.75 6.27 -23.16
N ALA A 89 4.87 6.31 -22.16
CA ALA A 89 4.99 7.17 -21.00
C ALA A 89 6.09 6.54 -20.13
N PRO A 90 6.86 7.33 -19.37
CA PRO A 90 7.62 6.76 -18.28
C PRO A 90 6.64 5.97 -17.44
N MET A 91 6.89 4.67 -17.26
CA MET A 91 6.14 3.81 -16.36
C MET A 91 5.83 4.61 -15.09
N PRO A 92 4.56 4.71 -14.62
CA PRO A 92 4.29 5.40 -13.36
C PRO A 92 5.27 4.84 -12.34
N ALA A 93 6.00 5.73 -11.67
CA ALA A 93 7.01 5.33 -10.72
C ALA A 93 6.39 4.28 -9.78
N PRO A 94 7.10 3.18 -9.46
CA PRO A 94 6.55 2.14 -8.61
C PRO A 94 6.00 2.78 -7.34
N SER A 95 4.67 2.73 -7.20
CA SER A 95 3.99 3.23 -6.01
C SER A 95 4.10 2.17 -4.94
N ILE A 96 4.42 2.59 -3.70
CA ILE A 96 4.35 1.70 -2.54
C ILE A 96 2.92 1.22 -2.30
N TRP A 97 1.92 1.97 -2.77
CA TRP A 97 0.51 1.75 -2.48
C TRP A 97 -0.25 1.33 -3.73
N THR A 98 -1.06 0.28 -3.59
CA THR A 98 -2.13 -0.06 -4.52
C THR A 98 -3.47 0.16 -3.82
N VAL A 99 -4.29 1.09 -4.31
CA VAL A 99 -5.69 1.24 -3.85
C VAL A 99 -6.51 0.13 -4.52
N ARG A 100 -7.22 -0.67 -3.72
CA ARG A 100 -8.04 -1.80 -4.20
C ARG A 100 -9.52 -1.44 -4.31
N SER A 101 -10.03 -0.66 -3.37
CA SER A 101 -11.41 -0.16 -3.34
C SER A 101 -11.55 0.99 -2.36
N GLU A 102 -12.50 1.88 -2.60
CA GLU A 102 -12.76 3.03 -1.72
C GLU A 102 -14.22 3.50 -1.78
N VAL A 103 -14.65 4.23 -0.76
CA VAL A 103 -16.00 4.78 -0.56
C VAL A 103 -15.88 6.22 -0.07
N GLY A 104 -16.69 7.11 -0.66
CA GLY A 104 -16.62 8.55 -0.38
C GLY A 104 -15.44 9.20 -1.11
N VAL A 105 -14.73 10.09 -0.41
CA VAL A 105 -13.58 10.79 -1.00
C VAL A 105 -12.38 9.86 -1.24
N GLY A 106 -12.29 8.75 -0.48
CA GLY A 106 -11.23 7.75 -0.68
C GLY A 106 -9.87 8.19 -0.14
N CYS A 107 -8.91 7.25 -0.10
CA CYS A 107 -7.58 7.59 0.42
C CYS A 107 -6.74 8.25 -0.65
N ARG A 108 -6.08 9.34 -0.28
CA ARG A 108 -5.06 9.93 -1.14
C ARG A 108 -3.73 9.21 -0.93
N THR A 109 -2.99 8.96 -2.00
CA THR A 109 -1.63 8.40 -1.96
C THR A 109 -0.62 9.34 -2.60
N THR A 110 0.64 9.26 -2.16
CA THR A 110 1.85 9.73 -2.84
C THR A 110 2.77 8.53 -3.05
N GLU A 111 3.97 8.74 -3.60
CA GLU A 111 4.96 7.66 -3.79
C GLU A 111 5.21 6.85 -2.50
N THR A 112 5.34 7.53 -1.36
CA THR A 112 5.70 6.90 -0.08
C THR A 112 4.64 7.06 1.00
N CYS A 113 3.63 7.92 0.85
CA CYS A 113 2.66 8.17 1.92
C CYS A 113 1.22 7.92 1.48
N VAL A 114 0.37 7.61 2.45
CA VAL A 114 -1.07 7.54 2.30
C VAL A 114 -1.74 8.34 3.41
N PHE A 115 -2.87 8.92 3.06
CA PHE A 115 -3.62 9.85 3.89
C PHE A 115 -5.07 9.37 3.96
N SER A 116 -5.70 9.51 5.13
CA SER A 116 -7.15 9.37 5.25
C SER A 116 -7.85 10.37 4.32
N PRO A 117 -9.12 10.12 3.96
CA PRO A 117 -9.84 11.06 3.12
C PRO A 117 -9.90 12.46 3.75
N ASN A 118 -9.88 13.48 2.90
CA ASN A 118 -9.85 14.91 3.25
C ASN A 118 -8.65 15.41 4.10
N TYR A 119 -7.73 14.54 4.52
CA TYR A 119 -6.58 14.94 5.34
C TYR A 119 -5.77 16.09 4.69
N PRO A 120 -5.45 17.19 5.41
CA PRO A 120 -5.41 17.31 6.87
C PRO A 120 -6.71 17.79 7.54
N ASP A 121 -7.79 17.95 6.78
CA ASP A 121 -9.13 18.21 7.31
C ASP A 121 -9.77 16.90 7.79
N ASN A 122 -10.95 17.00 8.40
CA ASN A 122 -11.63 15.83 8.95
C ASN A 122 -12.14 14.91 7.83
N TYR A 123 -12.03 13.59 8.04
CA TYR A 123 -12.66 12.60 7.16
C TYR A 123 -14.20 12.72 7.21
N GLY A 124 -14.90 12.13 6.25
CA GLY A 124 -16.36 12.09 6.20
C GLY A 124 -16.96 10.86 6.89
N PRO A 125 -18.29 10.85 7.12
CA PRO A 125 -18.99 9.69 7.63
C PRO A 125 -19.09 8.59 6.57
N PHE A 126 -19.08 7.33 7.00
CA PHE A 126 -19.20 6.13 6.15
C PHE A 126 -18.15 6.04 5.03
N GLU A 127 -16.96 6.56 5.27
CA GLU A 127 -15.86 6.47 4.33
C GLU A 127 -15.10 5.16 4.53
N TYR A 128 -14.57 4.66 3.43
CA TYR A 128 -13.82 3.42 3.44
C TYR A 128 -12.73 3.44 2.39
N CYS A 129 -11.65 2.73 2.66
CA CYS A 129 -10.55 2.59 1.74
C CYS A 129 -9.74 1.34 2.04
N ASN A 130 -9.51 0.52 1.02
CA ASN A 130 -8.71 -0.68 1.07
C ASN A 130 -7.45 -0.47 0.22
N LEU A 131 -6.28 -0.60 0.86
CA LEU A 131 -4.99 -0.52 0.19
C LEU A 131 -4.19 -1.79 0.40
N ARG A 132 -3.17 -1.94 -0.44
CA ARG A 132 -2.13 -2.94 -0.30
C ARG A 132 -0.77 -2.28 -0.42
N VAL A 133 0.15 -2.66 0.46
CA VAL A 133 1.56 -2.29 0.35
C VAL A 133 2.23 -3.19 -0.69
N ASN A 134 3.00 -2.60 -1.61
CA ASN A 134 3.71 -3.31 -2.69
C ASN A 134 5.15 -3.69 -2.31
N GLU A 135 5.71 -3.09 -1.25
CA GLU A 135 7.08 -3.34 -0.78
C GLU A 135 7.16 -3.63 0.72
N SER A 136 8.09 -4.50 1.12
CA SER A 136 8.35 -4.76 2.53
C SER A 136 9.10 -3.58 3.16
N GLY A 137 8.66 -3.12 4.33
CA GLY A 137 9.31 -2.03 5.04
C GLY A 137 8.61 -1.65 6.33
N ILE A 138 8.77 -0.40 6.75
CA ILE A 138 8.17 0.14 7.98
C ILE A 138 7.15 1.20 7.60
N LEU A 139 5.93 1.08 8.10
CA LEU A 139 4.95 2.15 8.05
C LEU A 139 5.12 3.02 9.29
N VAL A 140 5.38 4.30 9.07
CA VAL A 140 5.48 5.34 10.10
C VAL A 140 4.19 6.14 10.10
N ILE A 141 3.42 6.03 11.18
CA ILE A 141 2.19 6.82 11.39
C ILE A 141 2.54 7.99 12.30
N ASP A 142 2.57 9.20 11.73
CA ASP A 142 3.00 10.41 12.44
C ASP A 142 1.86 11.38 12.80
N SER A 143 0.66 11.10 12.33
CA SER A 143 -0.58 11.78 12.73
C SER A 143 -1.70 10.77 12.75
N PHE A 144 -2.41 10.66 13.86
CA PHE A 144 -3.53 9.73 13.99
C PHE A 144 -4.59 10.29 14.95
N ASP A 145 -5.76 10.67 14.45
CA ASP A 145 -6.88 11.15 15.25
C ASP A 145 -8.19 10.64 14.66
N THR A 146 -8.78 9.66 15.31
CA THR A 146 -9.95 8.91 14.84
C THR A 146 -10.92 8.67 16.01
N GLU A 147 -12.19 8.41 15.75
CA GLU A 147 -13.18 8.24 16.81
C GLU A 147 -12.94 6.96 17.62
N LEU A 148 -12.90 7.10 18.96
CA LEU A 148 -12.83 6.01 19.93
C LEU A 148 -13.99 6.10 20.91
N SER A 149 -14.50 4.95 21.32
CA SER A 149 -15.49 4.80 22.39
C SER A 149 -14.96 4.03 23.59
N SER A 150 -15.71 4.11 24.69
CA SER A 150 -15.47 3.33 25.91
C SER A 150 -15.48 1.82 25.69
N THR A 151 -16.08 1.33 24.60
CA THR A 151 -16.16 -0.10 24.27
C THR A 151 -15.26 -0.54 23.12
N GLY A 152 -14.50 0.36 22.50
CA GLY A 152 -13.63 0.07 21.36
C GLY A 152 -13.58 1.19 20.32
N GLY A 153 -12.86 0.96 19.23
CA GLY A 153 -12.80 1.90 18.10
C GLY A 153 -14.10 1.87 17.30
N TRP A 154 -14.69 3.04 17.03
CA TRP A 154 -15.76 3.17 16.05
C TRP A 154 -15.16 3.29 14.66
N ASP A 155 -14.22 4.21 14.51
CA ASP A 155 -13.42 4.37 13.31
C ASP A 155 -12.13 3.58 13.43
N ARG A 156 -11.77 2.82 12.41
CA ARG A 156 -10.71 1.81 12.51
C ARG A 156 -9.81 1.83 11.31
N LEU A 157 -8.51 1.80 11.58
CA LEU A 157 -7.47 1.53 10.60
C LEU A 157 -6.85 0.17 10.87
N TYR A 158 -7.14 -0.82 10.02
CA TYR A 158 -6.54 -2.13 10.03
C TYR A 158 -5.24 -2.14 9.22
N ILE A 159 -4.18 -2.75 9.77
CA ILE A 159 -2.91 -2.99 9.08
C ILE A 159 -2.51 -4.44 9.35
N GLY A 160 -2.57 -5.28 8.32
CA GLY A 160 -2.21 -6.71 8.46
C GLY A 160 -3.15 -7.52 9.38
N GLY A 161 -4.36 -7.02 9.63
CA GLY A 161 -5.41 -7.68 10.41
C GLY A 161 -5.64 -7.10 11.81
N ASP A 162 -4.66 -6.39 12.37
CA ASP A 162 -4.83 -5.65 13.63
C ASP A 162 -5.29 -4.24 13.35
N TYR A 163 -6.19 -3.70 14.19
CA TYR A 163 -6.67 -2.32 14.04
C TYR A 163 -6.13 -1.38 15.11
N ILE A 164 -6.00 -0.12 14.72
CA ILE A 164 -5.77 1.02 15.60
C ILE A 164 -6.91 2.03 15.46
N SER A 165 -7.17 2.77 16.53
CA SER A 165 -8.28 3.74 16.65
C SER A 165 -8.00 4.69 17.82
N GLY A 166 -8.68 5.84 17.84
CA GLY A 166 -8.48 6.91 18.80
C GLY A 166 -7.47 7.95 18.36
N ARG A 167 -6.98 8.71 19.35
CA ARG A 167 -6.06 9.82 19.15
C ARG A 167 -4.66 9.49 19.63
N GLN A 168 -3.71 9.75 18.74
CA GLN A 168 -2.28 9.75 19.00
C GLN A 168 -1.75 11.10 18.50
N ASP A 169 -1.34 11.94 19.44
CA ASP A 169 -0.72 13.21 19.08
C ASP A 169 0.73 12.99 18.63
N ALA A 170 1.29 13.92 17.85
CA ALA A 170 2.69 13.83 17.40
C ALA A 170 3.72 13.83 18.57
N GLN A 171 3.27 14.01 19.82
CA GLN A 171 4.07 13.91 21.04
C GLN A 171 4.07 12.48 21.61
N THR A 172 3.09 11.65 21.24
CA THR A 172 3.04 10.22 21.50
C THR A 172 3.63 9.47 20.31
N ILE A 173 4.92 9.14 20.42
CA ILE A 173 5.74 8.18 19.64
C ILE A 173 5.03 7.65 18.37
N ALA A 174 5.55 8.03 17.20
CA ALA A 174 5.12 7.48 15.91
C ALA A 174 5.00 5.95 15.96
N LEU A 175 3.89 5.42 15.46
CA LEU A 175 3.73 3.96 15.35
C LEU A 175 4.51 3.47 14.15
N ASN A 176 5.51 2.64 14.42
CA ASN A 176 6.32 1.99 13.41
C ASN A 176 5.85 0.55 13.25
N ILE A 177 5.20 0.24 12.14
CA ILE A 177 4.59 -1.07 11.88
C ILE A 177 5.35 -1.73 10.73
N ALA A 178 5.96 -2.89 10.98
CA ALA A 178 6.62 -3.66 9.94
C ALA A 178 5.59 -4.35 9.04
N VAL A 179 5.78 -4.22 7.73
CA VAL A 179 4.87 -4.76 6.70
C VAL A 179 5.64 -5.49 5.60
N ASN A 180 4.94 -6.35 4.85
CA ASN A 180 5.47 -7.03 3.68
C ASN A 180 4.75 -6.54 2.40
N SER A 181 5.26 -6.95 1.22
CA SER A 181 4.77 -6.56 -0.12
C SER A 181 3.33 -6.99 -0.48
N HIS A 182 2.56 -7.48 0.49
CA HIS A 182 1.18 -7.88 0.33
C HIS A 182 0.31 -7.50 1.54
N THR A 183 0.85 -6.77 2.51
CA THR A 183 0.09 -6.36 3.70
C THR A 183 -1.11 -5.50 3.27
N ALA A 184 -2.30 -5.95 3.65
CA ALA A 184 -3.54 -5.23 3.45
C ALA A 184 -3.70 -4.13 4.51
N ILE A 185 -4.24 -3.00 4.08
CA ILE A 185 -4.59 -1.87 4.93
C ILE A 185 -6.04 -1.54 4.65
N GLU A 186 -6.84 -1.38 5.69
CA GLU A 186 -8.25 -1.05 5.56
C GLU A 186 -8.63 0.06 6.52
N TRP A 187 -9.23 1.12 6.00
CA TRP A 187 -9.80 2.21 6.77
C TRP A 187 -11.31 2.19 6.66
N THR A 188 -11.97 2.44 7.79
CA THR A 188 -13.42 2.65 7.85
C THR A 188 -13.75 3.72 8.89
N SER A 189 -14.65 4.63 8.52
CA SER A 189 -15.37 5.50 9.46
C SER A 189 -16.83 5.06 9.63
N ASP A 190 -17.37 5.32 10.81
CA ASP A 190 -18.77 5.15 11.13
C ASP A 190 -19.61 6.35 10.63
N GLY A 191 -20.88 6.44 11.02
CA GLY A 191 -21.77 7.49 10.54
C GLY A 191 -21.65 8.86 11.20
N ARG A 192 -20.77 9.06 12.19
CA ARG A 192 -20.70 10.27 13.03
C ARG A 192 -19.28 10.55 13.56
N VAL A 193 -19.10 11.73 14.14
CA VAL A 193 -17.90 12.15 14.89
C VAL A 193 -16.62 12.05 14.06
N GLU A 194 -16.59 12.89 13.05
CA GLU A 194 -15.47 13.03 12.15
C GLU A 194 -14.28 13.71 12.84
N GLN A 195 -13.12 13.06 12.78
CA GLN A 195 -11.86 13.57 13.31
C GLN A 195 -10.87 13.86 12.17
N LYS A 196 -9.69 14.39 12.51
CA LYS A 196 -8.66 14.77 11.52
C LYS A 196 -8.18 13.60 10.65
N GLY A 197 -8.34 12.38 11.13
CA GLY A 197 -7.88 11.17 10.46
C GLY A 197 -6.38 10.96 10.64
N TRP A 198 -5.76 10.39 9.63
CA TRP A 198 -4.42 9.86 9.75
C TRP A 198 -3.56 10.07 8.51
N ARG A 199 -2.26 10.02 8.75
CA ARG A 199 -1.24 9.97 7.71
C ARG A 199 -0.22 8.92 8.09
N MET A 200 0.15 8.10 7.13
CA MET A 200 1.27 7.17 7.28
C MET A 200 2.19 7.22 6.06
N CYS A 201 3.47 6.97 6.28
CA CYS A 201 4.46 6.88 5.23
C CYS A 201 5.26 5.59 5.36
N TRP A 202 5.56 4.99 4.22
CA TRP A 202 6.48 3.87 4.14
C TRP A 202 7.91 4.37 4.15
N GLU A 203 8.74 3.68 4.92
CA GLU A 203 10.17 3.86 4.96
C GLU A 203 10.87 2.53 4.66
N GLN A 204 11.95 2.63 3.90
CA GLN A 204 12.80 1.49 3.63
C GLN A 204 13.43 1.01 4.94
N PRO A 205 13.41 -0.29 5.24
CA PRO A 205 13.99 -0.79 6.48
C PRO A 205 15.48 -0.47 6.47
N THR A 206 15.94 0.23 7.51
CA THR A 206 17.36 0.56 7.67
C THR A 206 18.09 -0.75 7.91
N VAL A 207 18.70 -1.30 6.86
CA VAL A 207 19.63 -2.41 7.01
C VAL A 207 20.80 -1.84 7.79
N ALA A 208 20.98 -2.25 9.05
CA ALA A 208 22.16 -1.87 9.81
C ALA A 208 23.39 -2.16 8.93
N PRO A 209 24.34 -1.22 8.79
CA PRO A 209 25.54 -1.48 8.02
C PRO A 209 26.15 -2.76 8.56
N MET A 210 26.25 -3.77 7.70
CA MET A 210 26.87 -5.04 8.02
C MET A 210 28.20 -4.73 8.72
N PRO A 211 28.47 -5.29 9.92
CA PRO A 211 29.74 -5.05 10.59
C PRO A 211 30.84 -5.35 9.57
N ALA A 212 31.71 -4.35 9.34
CA ALA A 212 32.80 -4.49 8.41
C ALA A 212 33.51 -5.81 8.72
N PRO A 213 33.79 -6.66 7.70
CA PRO A 213 34.49 -7.91 7.95
C PRO A 213 35.76 -7.58 8.74
N THR A 214 35.91 -8.21 9.91
CA THR A 214 37.12 -8.08 10.72
C THR A 214 38.31 -8.29 9.78
N PRO A 215 39.29 -7.37 9.71
CA PRO A 215 40.43 -7.54 8.82
C PRO A 215 41.04 -8.90 9.11
N THR A 216 40.93 -9.80 8.15
CA THR A 216 41.58 -11.11 8.25
C THR A 216 43.07 -10.82 8.32
N PRO A 217 43.80 -11.31 9.35
CA PRO A 217 45.24 -11.14 9.39
C PRO A 217 45.83 -11.62 8.06
N GLY A 218 46.55 -10.74 7.38
CA GLY A 218 47.20 -11.09 6.12
C GLY A 218 48.09 -12.33 6.29
N PRO A 219 48.29 -13.13 5.23
CA PRO A 219 49.19 -14.27 5.30
C PRO A 219 50.58 -13.83 5.79
N PRO A 220 51.26 -14.62 6.64
CA PRO A 220 52.57 -14.27 7.14
C PRO A 220 53.55 -14.09 5.97
N THR A 221 54.27 -12.98 5.94
CA THR A 221 55.27 -12.70 4.89
C THR A 221 56.59 -13.46 5.11
N TRP A 222 56.69 -14.23 6.19
CA TRP A 222 57.91 -14.88 6.63
C TRP A 222 57.81 -16.39 6.50
N LEU A 223 58.72 -16.97 5.70
CA LEU A 223 58.93 -18.41 5.61
C LEU A 223 60.08 -18.81 6.55
N VAL A 224 59.78 -19.63 7.56
CA VAL A 224 60.78 -20.19 8.47
C VAL A 224 61.36 -21.46 7.83
N LEU A 225 62.65 -21.45 7.52
CA LEU A 225 63.33 -22.55 6.81
C LEU A 225 63.87 -23.63 7.76
N GLU A 226 64.33 -23.27 8.96
CA GLU A 226 64.87 -24.19 9.96
C GLU A 226 64.81 -23.56 11.38
N GLN A 227 64.56 -24.35 12.43
CA GLN A 227 64.61 -23.89 13.83
C GLN A 227 65.12 -24.99 14.77
N THR A 228 65.88 -24.59 15.79
CA THR A 228 66.32 -25.43 16.92
C THR A 228 66.09 -24.70 18.24
N GLY A 229 65.74 -25.42 19.31
CA GLY A 229 65.45 -24.80 20.62
C GLY A 229 64.13 -24.04 20.66
N ALA A 230 64.07 -22.89 21.33
CA ALA A 230 62.85 -22.11 21.52
C ALA A 230 62.34 -21.36 20.26
N GLY A 231 63.08 -21.40 19.16
CA GLY A 231 62.64 -20.92 17.84
C GLY A 231 62.39 -19.41 17.75
N CYS A 232 61.59 -18.99 16.76
CA CYS A 232 61.07 -17.62 16.61
C CYS A 232 59.58 -17.64 16.24
N ARG A 233 58.84 -16.59 16.62
CA ARG A 233 57.40 -16.44 16.33
C ARG A 233 57.17 -15.40 15.23
N THR A 234 56.24 -15.64 14.32
CA THR A 234 55.89 -14.70 13.24
C THR A 234 54.41 -14.30 13.34
N THR A 235 54.11 -13.00 13.19
CA THR A 235 52.74 -12.49 13.03
C THR A 235 52.72 -11.41 11.96
N GLY A 236 51.97 -11.63 10.87
CA GLY A 236 51.94 -10.72 9.72
C GLY A 236 53.35 -10.40 9.20
N THR A 237 53.80 -9.17 9.44
CA THR A 237 55.12 -8.63 9.02
C THR A 237 56.21 -8.68 10.09
N CYS A 238 55.96 -9.16 11.31
CA CYS A 238 56.93 -9.13 12.40
C CYS A 238 57.50 -10.52 12.74
N VAL A 239 58.74 -10.54 13.22
CA VAL A 239 59.42 -11.73 13.77
C VAL A 239 59.88 -11.41 15.18
N PHE A 240 59.54 -12.28 16.13
CA PHE A 240 59.85 -12.11 17.55
C PHE A 240 60.79 -13.21 18.03
N SER A 241 61.77 -12.84 18.86
CA SER A 241 62.52 -13.80 19.64
C SER A 241 61.64 -14.39 20.77
N PRO A 242 61.98 -15.57 21.30
CA PRO A 242 61.36 -16.08 22.51
C PRO A 242 61.46 -15.04 23.64
N ASN A 243 60.35 -14.80 24.34
CA ASN A 243 60.22 -13.84 25.45
C ASN A 243 60.30 -12.34 25.08
N TYR A 244 60.11 -11.96 23.80
CA TYR A 244 59.87 -10.54 23.47
C TYR A 244 58.51 -10.10 24.05
N PRO A 245 58.48 -9.07 24.93
CA PRO A 245 57.24 -8.57 25.53
C PRO A 245 56.33 -7.86 24.52
#